data_AF-A0A8S2YMV8-F1
#
_entry.id   AF-A0A8S2YMV8-F1
#
_cell.length_a   1.000
_cell.length_b   1.000
_cell.length_c   1.000
_cell.angle_alpha   90.00
_cell.angle_beta   90.00
_cell.angle_gamma   90.00
#
_symmetry.space_group_name_H-M   'P 1'
#
loop_
_entity.id
_entity.type
_entity.pdbx_description
1 polymer ?
#
loop_
_entity_poly.entity_id
_entity_poly.type
_entity_poly.pdbx_seq_one_letter_code
_entity_poly.pdbx_strand_id
1 'polypeptide(L)' 'KPCTIEWRYTAEGELVRVSTRSGRIIPKSPTWEETSDYAKKSTYKRKLNFFISIDIYPCC' A
#
# COMPACT_ATOMS: atom_id res chain seq x y z
N LYS A 1 23.78 -4.98 -16.98
CA LYS A 1 24.52 -4.84 -15.69
C LYS A 1 23.56 -4.37 -14.61
N PRO A 2 23.42 -5.12 -13.50
CA PRO A 2 22.63 -4.68 -12.35
C PRO A 2 23.12 -3.32 -11.84
N CYS A 3 22.26 -2.61 -11.14
CA CYS A 3 22.53 -1.26 -10.66
C CYS A 3 22.03 -1.11 -9.24
N THR A 4 22.87 -0.55 -8.38
CA THR A 4 22.51 -0.18 -7.02
C THR A 4 21.69 1.10 -7.05
N ILE A 5 20.63 1.16 -6.23
CA ILE A 5 19.67 2.25 -6.18
C ILE A 5 19.71 2.85 -4.77
N GLU A 6 19.76 4.19 -4.70
CA GLU A 6 19.61 4.96 -3.46
C GLU A 6 18.35 5.83 -3.53
N TRP A 7 17.74 6.08 -2.38
CA TRP A 7 16.60 6.99 -2.24
C TRP A 7 17.09 8.39 -1.89
N ARG A 8 16.67 9.40 -2.64
CA ARG A 8 16.96 10.81 -2.37
C ARG A 8 15.70 11.66 -2.51
N TYR A 9 15.70 12.80 -1.86
CA TYR A 9 14.63 13.79 -1.98
C TYR A 9 15.01 14.84 -3.03
N THR A 10 14.06 15.22 -3.88
CA THR A 10 14.21 16.39 -4.75
C THR A 10 13.93 17.69 -3.98
N ALA A 11 14.26 18.84 -4.56
CA ALA A 11 13.99 20.14 -3.95
C ALA A 11 12.48 20.40 -3.71
N GLU A 12 11.63 19.72 -4.47
CA GLU A 12 10.16 19.76 -4.34
C GLU A 12 9.63 18.81 -3.25
N GLY A 13 10.51 18.05 -2.59
CA GLY A 13 10.17 17.12 -1.51
C GLY A 13 9.76 15.71 -1.97
N GLU A 14 9.92 15.39 -3.25
CA GLU A 14 9.53 14.08 -3.78
C GLU A 14 10.63 13.01 -3.57
N LEU A 15 10.20 11.80 -3.18
CA LEU A 15 11.08 10.63 -3.02
C LEU A 15 11.37 9.98 -4.37
N VAL A 16 12.60 10.19 -4.86
CA VAL A 16 13.07 9.67 -6.13
C VAL A 16 14.16 8.61 -5.95
N ARG A 17 14.16 7.63 -6.86
CA ARG A 17 15.17 6.58 -6.93
C ARG A 17 16.30 7.02 -7.84
N VAL A 18 17.52 7.03 -7.34
CA VAL A 18 18.70 7.48 -8.10
C VAL A 18 19.68 6.32 -8.27
N SER A 19 20.16 6.14 -9.51
CA SER A 19 21.23 5.17 -9.79
C SER A 19 22.58 5.67 -9.27
N THR A 20 23.32 4.84 -8.54
CA THR A 20 24.63 5.25 -7.98
C THR A 20 25.69 5.49 -9.06
N ARG A 21 25.66 4.71 -10.16
CA ARG A 21 26.69 4.83 -11.21
C ARG A 21 26.54 6.02 -12.14
N SER A 22 25.32 6.50 -12.34
CA SER A 22 24.99 7.44 -13.43
C SER A 22 24.18 8.64 -12.99
N GLY A 23 23.73 8.69 -11.72
CA GLY A 23 22.96 9.80 -11.18
C GLY A 23 21.59 10.02 -11.83
N ARG A 24 21.18 9.15 -12.76
CA ARG A 24 19.87 9.25 -13.44
C ARG A 24 18.74 8.92 -12.47
N ILE A 25 17.67 9.69 -12.56
CA ILE A 25 16.41 9.47 -11.84
C ILE A 25 15.65 8.33 -12.53
N ILE A 26 15.30 7.30 -11.78
CA ILE A 26 14.52 6.15 -12.27
C ILE A 26 13.05 6.39 -11.91
N PRO A 27 12.20 6.77 -12.88
CA PRO A 27 10.78 7.03 -12.62
C PRO A 27 10.09 5.78 -12.07
N LYS A 28 9.05 5.96 -11.26
CA LYS A 28 8.16 4.85 -10.89
C LYS A 28 7.40 4.41 -12.13
N SER A 29 7.22 3.10 -12.31
CA SER A 29 6.37 2.60 -13.40
C SER A 29 4.92 2.97 -13.11
N PRO A 30 4.08 3.20 -14.14
CA PRO A 30 2.67 3.51 -13.96
C PRO A 30 1.91 2.38 -13.24
N THR A 31 2.38 1.14 -13.36
CA THR A 31 1.84 -0.04 -12.67
C THR A 31 2.20 -0.10 -11.18
N TRP A 32 3.05 0.79 -10.66
CA TRP A 32 3.44 0.78 -9.25
C TRP A 32 2.29 1.15 -8.30
N GLU A 33 1.31 1.91 -8.79
CA GLU A 33 0.11 2.29 -8.03
C GLU A 33 -1.01 1.25 -8.10
N GLU A 34 -0.84 0.20 -8.92
CA GLU A 34 -1.81 -0.89 -9.01
C GLU A 34 -1.70 -1.75 -7.75
N THR A 35 -2.48 -1.41 -6.73
CA THR A 35 -2.81 -2.35 -5.66
C THR A 35 -3.44 -3.58 -6.32
N SER A 36 -2.82 -4.75 -6.14
CA SER A 36 -3.30 -6.04 -6.64
C SER A 36 -4.58 -6.51 -5.91
N ASP A 37 -5.53 -5.61 -5.70
CA ASP A 37 -6.88 -5.95 -5.30
C ASP A 37 -7.67 -6.23 -6.59
N TYR A 38 -7.64 -7.50 -7.00
CA TYR A 38 -8.55 -8.02 -8.04
C TYR A 38 -10.03 -7.82 -7.67
N ALA A 39 -10.33 -7.45 -6.42
CA ALA A 39 -11.64 -7.04 -5.96
C ALA A 39 -11.78 -5.52 -6.08
N LYS A 40 -12.67 -5.07 -6.96
CA LYS A 40 -13.09 -3.67 -7.02
C LYS A 40 -13.64 -3.26 -5.63
N LYS A 41 -13.43 -2.01 -5.21
CA LYS A 41 -13.96 -1.47 -3.95
C LYS A 41 -15.48 -1.67 -3.80
N SER A 42 -16.20 -1.72 -4.93
CA SER A 42 -17.64 -2.02 -5.00
C SER A 42 -18.01 -3.44 -4.55
N THR A 43 -17.10 -4.41 -4.67
CA THR A 43 -17.29 -5.81 -4.26
C THR A 43 -17.03 -6.05 -2.77
N TYR A 44 -16.50 -5.06 -2.05
CA TYR A 44 -16.23 -5.18 -0.61
C TYR A 44 -17.53 -5.16 0.19
N LYS A 45 -18.11 -6.34 0.42
CA LYS A 45 -19.21 -6.50 1.38
C LYS A 45 -18.65 -6.39 2.79
N ARG A 46 -18.84 -5.23 3.42
CA ARG A 46 -18.54 -5.02 4.85
C ARG A 46 -19.40 -6.00 5.67
N LYS A 47 -18.79 -7.08 6.17
CA LYS A 47 -19.46 -7.97 7.12
C LYS A 47 -19.60 -7.21 8.43
N LEU A 48 -20.78 -6.66 8.69
CA LEU A 48 -21.14 -6.20 10.03
C LEU A 48 -21.18 -7.46 10.90
N ASN A 49 -20.09 -7.73 11.63
CA ASN A 49 -20.12 -8.68 12.74
C ASN A 49 -21.00 -8.03 13.82
N PHE A 50 -22.31 -8.24 13.68
CA PHE A 50 -23.28 -7.92 14.70
C PHE A 50 -23.05 -8.91 15.86
N PHE A 51 -22.29 -8.50 16.88
CA PHE A 51 -22.29 -9.18 18.17
C PHE A 51 -23.51 -8.65 18.96
N ILE A 52 -24.72 -8.92 18.48
CA ILE A 52 -25.87 -8.95 19.39
C ILE A 52 -25.85 -10.36 19.98
N SER A 53 -25.31 -10.46 21.19
CA SER A 53 -25.65 -11.51 22.13
C SER A 53 -26.39 -10.78 23.25
N ILE A 54 -27.70 -10.54 23.11
CA ILE A 54 -28.75 -11.33 23.77
C ILE A 54 -28.20 -12.06 25.00
N ASP A 55 -28.27 -11.33 26.12
CA ASP A 55 -29.01 -11.71 27.32
C ASP A 55 -28.89 -13.15 27.88
N ILE A 56 -28.51 -13.15 29.16
CA ILE A 56 -28.91 -14.06 30.25
C ILE A 56 -28.21 -15.43 30.28
N TYR A 57 -27.22 -15.52 31.17
CA TYR A 57 -27.05 -16.71 32.02
C TYR A 57 -26.95 -16.28 33.49
N PRO A 58 -27.83 -16.78 34.38
CA PRO A 58 -27.79 -16.49 35.80
C PRO A 58 -26.59 -17.20 36.44
N CYS A 59 -25.83 -16.48 37.26
CA CYS A 59 -24.82 -17.08 38.13
C CYS A 59 -25.51 -18.01 39.12
N CYS A 60 -25.30 -19.33 38.96
CA CYS A 60 -25.31 -20.28 40.06
C CYS A 60 -23.96 -20.22 40.78
#